data_AF-A0A2W1NPB2-F1
#
_entry.id   AF-A0A2W1NPB2-F1
#
_cell.length_a   1.000
_cell.length_b   1.000
_cell.length_c   1.000
_cell.angle_alpha   90.00
_cell.angle_beta   90.00
_cell.angle_gamma   90.00
#
_symmetry.space_group_name_H-M   'P 1'
#
loop_
_entity.id
_entity.type
_entity.pdbx_description
1 polymer ?
#
loop_
_entity_poly.entity_id
_entity_poly.type
_entity_poly.pdbx_seq_one_letter_code
_entity_poly.pdbx_strand_id
1 'polypeptide(L)'
;MDNDYFCAVRQQNDTWLFIPKGNTQAYLLYDFDVVVGDTINVDNPWASGPVQSLITSIDSVLIQGGYRDRLHLDAVGGGFPEVWIAGIGSSNGLFYSGYYIFDYGFQLMCFHENDSLKYMNAPNNDCNYQTVGIEEVENSPYWSVYPNPVSDSFEIKIAADLLKIKSIKIYDNQGRMIRQIRPMEISNVNKIEGIDSGLYLVSVVFQDNEISTKKVVVL
;
A
#
# COMPACT_ATOMS: atom_id res chain seq x y z
N MET A 1 1.09 20.63 -7.76
CA MET A 1 2.10 19.74 -8.35
C MET A 1 3.25 20.64 -8.74
N ASP A 2 4.37 20.55 -8.04
CA ASP A 2 5.59 21.19 -8.52
C ASP A 2 5.97 20.51 -9.83
N ASN A 3 6.08 21.29 -10.91
CA ASN A 3 6.62 20.85 -12.21
C ASN A 3 8.14 20.69 -12.10
N ASP A 4 8.63 20.00 -11.07
CA ASP A 4 10.05 19.84 -10.87
C ASP A 4 10.56 18.69 -11.74
N TYR A 5 11.26 19.06 -12.81
CA TYR A 5 11.87 18.13 -13.74
C TYR A 5 12.91 17.27 -13.02
N PHE A 6 12.83 15.95 -13.15
CA PHE A 6 13.77 15.02 -12.49
C PHE A 6 14.99 14.70 -13.37
N CYS A 7 14.77 14.16 -14.57
CA CYS A 7 15.81 13.83 -15.53
C CYS A 7 15.24 13.73 -16.95
N ALA A 8 16.12 13.72 -17.95
CA ALA A 8 15.77 13.38 -19.33
C ALA A 8 16.14 11.92 -19.56
N VAL A 9 15.26 11.18 -20.25
CA VAL A 9 15.56 9.82 -20.71
C VAL A 9 15.74 9.87 -22.22
N ARG A 10 16.80 9.22 -22.71
CA ARG A 10 17.11 9.10 -24.12
C ARG A 10 17.28 7.63 -24.48
N GLN A 11 16.53 7.18 -25.48
CA GLN A 11 16.72 5.87 -26.10
C GLN A 11 17.70 5.96 -27.27
N GLN A 12 18.61 4.99 -27.36
CA GLN A 12 19.51 4.77 -28.49
C GLN A 12 19.50 3.26 -28.80
N ASN A 13 18.73 2.85 -29.80
CA ASN A 13 18.44 1.44 -30.08
C ASN A 13 17.81 0.77 -28.83
N ASP A 14 18.42 -0.33 -28.37
CA ASP A 14 17.99 -1.12 -27.21
C ASP A 14 18.65 -0.66 -25.90
N THR A 15 19.36 0.46 -25.93
CA THR A 15 19.99 1.07 -24.76
C THR A 15 19.27 2.35 -24.37
N TRP A 16 18.89 2.47 -23.10
CA TRP A 16 18.25 3.66 -22.53
C TRP A 16 19.21 4.34 -21.57
N LEU A 17 19.35 5.66 -21.72
CA LEU A 17 20.19 6.49 -20.89
C LEU A 17 19.35 7.53 -20.14
N PHE A 18 19.81 7.98 -18.99
CA PHE A 18 19.23 9.13 -18.29
C PHE A 18 20.26 10.23 -18.03
N ILE A 19 19.78 11.48 -18.01
CA ILE A 19 20.57 12.68 -17.76
C ILE A 19 19.92 13.43 -16.60
N PRO A 20 20.49 13.39 -15.38
CA PRO A 20 19.96 14.09 -14.22
C PRO A 20 19.78 15.59 -14.45
N LYS A 21 18.81 16.20 -13.79
CA LYS A 21 18.65 17.66 -13.80
C LYS A 21 19.93 18.36 -13.39
N GLY A 22 20.38 19.32 -14.22
CA GLY A 22 21.59 20.10 -13.98
C GLY A 22 22.89 19.41 -14.39
N ASN A 23 22.83 18.18 -14.91
CA ASN A 23 23.99 17.46 -15.44
C ASN A 23 23.98 17.46 -16.99
N THR A 24 25.15 17.28 -17.60
CA THR A 24 25.34 17.11 -19.05
C THR A 24 25.79 15.70 -19.43
N GLN A 25 26.17 14.88 -18.45
CA GLN A 25 26.54 13.48 -18.65
C GLN A 25 25.31 12.59 -18.67
N ALA A 26 25.34 11.59 -19.57
CA ALA A 26 24.33 10.56 -19.67
C ALA A 26 24.85 9.27 -19.01
N TYR A 27 23.96 8.60 -18.30
CA TYR A 27 24.23 7.40 -17.51
C TYR A 27 23.35 6.24 -17.98
N LEU A 28 23.83 5.01 -17.82
CA LEU A 28 23.13 3.84 -18.35
C LEU A 28 21.93 3.48 -17.47
N LEU A 29 20.71 3.55 -18.04
CA LEU A 29 19.48 3.17 -17.35
C LEU A 29 19.08 1.72 -17.67
N TYR A 30 19.10 1.33 -18.94
CA TYR A 30 18.85 -0.04 -19.39
C TYR A 30 19.69 -0.37 -20.61
N ASP A 31 20.07 -1.65 -20.72
CA ASP A 31 20.60 -2.23 -21.94
C ASP A 31 19.93 -3.59 -22.17
N PHE A 32 19.16 -3.71 -23.25
CA PHE A 32 18.42 -4.94 -23.55
C PHE A 32 19.14 -5.85 -24.56
N ASP A 33 20.22 -5.37 -25.22
CA ASP A 33 21.00 -6.15 -26.19
C ASP A 33 22.09 -6.98 -25.47
N VAL A 34 21.65 -7.92 -24.62
CA VAL A 34 22.51 -8.74 -23.77
C VAL A 34 22.16 -10.21 -23.86
N VAL A 35 23.11 -11.08 -23.54
CA VAL A 35 22.92 -12.54 -23.50
C VAL A 35 23.15 -13.11 -22.10
N VAL A 36 22.70 -14.35 -21.88
CA VAL A 36 22.90 -15.05 -20.61
C VAL A 36 24.40 -15.17 -20.31
N GLY A 37 24.79 -14.78 -19.09
CA GLY A 37 26.19 -14.71 -18.64
C GLY A 37 26.80 -13.32 -18.72
N ASP A 38 26.18 -12.37 -19.42
CA ASP A 38 26.64 -10.98 -19.45
C ASP A 38 26.44 -10.30 -18.09
N THR A 39 27.31 -9.34 -17.79
CA THR A 39 27.23 -8.51 -16.60
C THR A 39 27.04 -7.05 -17.01
N ILE A 40 26.01 -6.42 -16.46
CA ILE A 40 25.65 -5.02 -16.73
C ILE A 40 25.89 -4.15 -15.49
N ASN A 41 26.30 -2.89 -15.71
CA ASN A 41 26.45 -1.90 -14.65
C ASN A 41 25.44 -0.79 -14.86
N VAL A 42 24.35 -0.83 -14.10
CA VAL A 42 23.25 0.12 -14.22
C VAL A 42 23.49 1.30 -13.28
N ASP A 43 23.43 2.50 -13.81
CA ASP A 43 23.50 3.71 -13.02
C ASP A 43 22.11 3.97 -12.40
N ASN A 44 21.88 3.48 -11.19
CA ASN A 44 20.62 3.74 -10.52
C ASN A 44 20.59 5.19 -9.95
N PRO A 45 19.57 6.02 -10.26
CA PRO A 45 19.48 7.40 -9.77
C PRO A 45 19.43 7.57 -8.24
N TRP A 46 19.15 6.49 -7.50
CA TRP A 46 19.02 6.47 -6.04
C TRP A 46 20.13 5.67 -5.35
N ALA A 47 21.04 5.03 -6.09
CA ALA A 47 22.21 4.38 -5.55
C ALA A 47 23.42 5.34 -5.49
N SER A 48 24.39 5.06 -4.61
CA SER A 48 25.63 5.84 -4.51
C SER A 48 26.66 5.54 -5.61
N GLY A 49 26.32 4.66 -6.54
CA GLY A 49 27.16 4.27 -7.67
C GLY A 49 26.47 3.21 -8.54
N PRO A 50 27.14 2.74 -9.61
CA PRO A 50 26.58 1.73 -10.49
C PRO A 50 26.29 0.43 -9.75
N VAL A 51 25.12 -0.16 -10.01
CA VAL A 51 24.73 -1.47 -9.50
C VAL A 51 25.04 -2.51 -10.57
N GLN A 52 25.83 -3.50 -10.19
CA GLN A 52 26.23 -4.57 -11.09
C GLN A 52 25.26 -5.75 -11.01
N SER A 53 24.77 -6.20 -12.15
CA SER A 53 23.85 -7.35 -12.24
C SER A 53 24.27 -8.33 -13.32
N LEU A 54 24.11 -9.63 -13.05
CA LEU A 54 24.41 -10.73 -13.97
C LEU A 54 23.13 -11.22 -14.63
N ILE A 55 23.12 -11.38 -15.96
CA ILE A 55 22.01 -12.00 -16.68
C ILE A 55 22.05 -13.51 -16.46
N THR A 56 21.08 -14.04 -15.71
CA THR A 56 21.04 -15.46 -15.35
C THR A 56 20.19 -16.29 -16.29
N SER A 57 19.13 -15.70 -16.84
CA SER A 57 18.30 -16.34 -17.86
C SER A 57 17.51 -15.31 -18.67
N ILE A 58 17.14 -15.70 -19.88
CA ILE A 58 16.26 -14.92 -20.76
C ILE A 58 15.15 -15.86 -21.22
N ASP A 59 13.91 -15.46 -20.96
CA ASP A 59 12.71 -16.13 -21.46
C ASP A 59 11.78 -15.10 -22.15
N SER A 60 10.53 -15.47 -22.42
CA SER A 60 9.57 -14.55 -23.02
C SER A 60 8.32 -14.39 -22.14
N VAL A 61 7.80 -13.17 -22.11
CA VAL A 61 6.53 -12.83 -21.43
C VAL A 61 5.51 -12.34 -22.46
N LEU A 62 4.28 -12.83 -22.35
CA LEU A 62 3.17 -12.34 -23.17
C LEU A 62 2.62 -11.05 -22.56
N ILE A 63 2.62 -9.97 -23.34
CA ILE A 63 2.00 -8.70 -22.99
C ILE A 63 0.97 -8.30 -24.06
N GLN A 64 0.24 -7.21 -23.82
CA GLN A 64 -0.65 -6.67 -24.85
C GLN A 64 0.18 -6.21 -26.06
N GLY A 65 0.01 -6.89 -27.19
CA GLY A 65 0.77 -6.64 -28.41
C GLY A 65 1.86 -7.66 -28.75
N GLY A 66 2.03 -8.73 -27.95
CA GLY A 66 2.86 -9.89 -28.32
C GLY A 66 3.84 -10.31 -27.23
N TYR A 67 4.75 -11.21 -27.60
CA TYR A 67 5.83 -11.64 -26.74
C TYR A 67 6.94 -10.59 -26.69
N ARG A 68 7.50 -10.39 -25.49
CA ARG A 68 8.73 -9.63 -25.26
C ARG A 68 9.72 -10.49 -24.51
N ASP A 69 11.00 -10.24 -24.71
CA ASP A 69 12.04 -10.88 -23.92
C ASP A 69 11.96 -10.40 -22.48
N ARG A 70 12.14 -11.35 -21.57
CA ARG A 70 12.17 -11.13 -20.13
C ARG A 70 13.49 -11.64 -19.61
N LEU A 71 14.28 -10.72 -19.10
CA LEU A 71 15.62 -10.96 -18.60
C LEU A 71 15.53 -11.11 -17.08
N HIS A 72 16.14 -12.16 -16.54
CA HIS A 72 16.29 -12.36 -15.11
C HIS A 72 17.72 -12.01 -14.72
N LEU A 73 17.85 -11.19 -13.69
CA LEU A 73 19.10 -10.58 -13.26
C LEU A 73 19.34 -10.89 -11.79
N ASP A 74 20.57 -11.27 -11.46
CA ASP A 74 21.02 -11.39 -10.07
C ASP A 74 22.03 -10.30 -9.74
N ALA A 75 21.81 -9.61 -8.62
CA ALA A 75 22.73 -8.59 -8.14
C ALA A 75 24.09 -9.20 -7.76
N VAL A 76 25.17 -8.69 -8.35
CA VAL A 76 26.53 -9.12 -8.02
C VAL A 76 26.95 -8.51 -6.69
N GLY A 77 27.34 -9.35 -5.73
CA GLY A 77 27.72 -8.91 -4.38
C GLY A 77 26.57 -8.92 -3.35
N GLY A 78 25.39 -9.43 -3.74
CA GLY A 78 24.24 -9.59 -2.87
C GLY A 78 23.12 -8.59 -3.18
N GLY A 79 21.88 -9.03 -3.05
CA GLY A 79 20.68 -8.26 -3.38
C GLY A 79 19.49 -9.20 -3.63
N PHE A 80 18.41 -8.66 -4.17
CA PHE A 80 17.26 -9.46 -4.61
C PHE A 80 17.35 -9.73 -6.12
N PRO A 81 16.78 -10.83 -6.61
CA PRO A 81 16.65 -11.05 -8.04
C PRO A 81 15.75 -9.98 -8.65
N GLU A 82 16.02 -9.66 -9.90
CA GLU A 82 15.32 -8.64 -10.66
C GLU A 82 14.89 -9.17 -12.02
N VAL A 83 13.81 -8.60 -12.55
CA VAL A 83 13.26 -8.96 -13.83
C VAL A 83 13.13 -7.71 -14.69
N TRP A 84 13.67 -7.75 -15.89
CA TRP A 84 13.45 -6.73 -16.92
C TRP A 84 12.60 -7.27 -18.04
N ILE A 85 11.76 -6.42 -18.61
CA ILE A 85 11.01 -6.73 -19.83
C ILE A 85 11.50 -5.79 -20.94
N ALA A 86 11.96 -6.37 -22.05
CA ALA A 86 12.55 -5.62 -23.16
C ALA A 86 11.57 -4.58 -23.73
N GLY A 87 12.00 -3.31 -23.72
CA GLY A 87 11.20 -2.17 -24.14
C GLY A 87 10.21 -1.64 -23.09
N ILE A 88 10.22 -2.18 -21.87
CA ILE A 88 9.42 -1.69 -20.72
C ILE A 88 10.34 -1.25 -19.57
N GLY A 89 11.39 -2.02 -19.28
CA GLY A 89 12.31 -1.79 -18.16
C GLY A 89 12.09 -2.77 -17.00
N SER A 90 12.52 -2.38 -15.81
CA SER A 90 12.47 -3.21 -14.62
C SER A 90 11.04 -3.45 -14.12
N SER A 91 10.78 -4.65 -13.61
CA SER A 91 9.56 -5.01 -12.89
C SER A 91 9.35 -4.20 -11.61
N ASN A 92 10.37 -3.45 -11.16
CA ASN A 92 10.30 -2.55 -10.01
C ASN A 92 9.93 -1.10 -10.42
N GLY A 93 9.90 -0.80 -11.72
CA GLY A 93 9.62 0.53 -12.26
C GLY A 93 10.83 1.16 -12.96
N LEU A 94 10.57 2.21 -13.74
CA LEU A 94 11.52 2.78 -14.72
C LEU A 94 12.89 3.12 -14.13
N PHE A 95 12.96 3.63 -12.91
CA PHE A 95 14.21 4.07 -12.32
C PHE A 95 14.69 3.13 -11.20
N TYR A 96 13.92 2.10 -10.81
CA TYR A 96 14.17 1.28 -9.61
C TYR A 96 15.00 0.04 -9.88
N SER A 97 15.67 0.01 -11.02
CA SER A 97 16.51 -1.12 -11.37
C SER A 97 17.76 -1.20 -10.51
N GLY A 98 18.04 -2.38 -9.96
CA GLY A 98 19.15 -2.57 -9.02
C GLY A 98 18.95 -1.85 -7.68
N TYR A 99 17.78 -1.25 -7.43
CA TYR A 99 17.51 -0.55 -6.17
C TYR A 99 16.77 -1.45 -5.19
N TYR A 100 17.37 -1.63 -4.02
CA TYR A 100 16.81 -2.46 -2.97
C TYR A 100 16.92 -1.73 -1.63
N ILE A 101 15.79 -1.62 -0.94
CA ILE A 101 15.72 -1.17 0.45
C ILE A 101 14.98 -2.24 1.24
N PHE A 102 15.50 -2.52 2.44
CA PHE A 102 14.80 -3.38 3.39
C PHE A 102 13.50 -2.69 3.87
N ASP A 103 12.37 -3.42 3.84
CA ASP A 103 11.03 -2.93 4.23
C ASP A 103 10.39 -1.91 3.28
N TYR A 104 10.83 -1.89 2.01
CA TYR A 104 10.20 -1.10 0.96
C TYR A 104 10.15 -1.88 -0.35
N GLY A 105 8.95 -2.07 -0.90
CA GLY A 105 8.72 -2.80 -2.15
C GLY A 105 8.47 -1.84 -3.31
N PHE A 106 9.06 -2.16 -4.46
CA PHE A 106 8.82 -1.45 -5.72
C PHE A 106 8.19 -2.43 -6.71
N GLN A 107 7.19 -1.98 -7.45
CA GLN A 107 6.54 -2.79 -8.47
C GLN A 107 6.05 -1.89 -9.59
N LEU A 108 6.40 -2.25 -10.83
CA LEU A 108 5.81 -1.66 -12.02
C LEU A 108 4.35 -2.12 -12.07
N MET A 109 3.45 -1.17 -11.85
CA MET A 109 2.00 -1.41 -11.83
C MET A 109 1.45 -1.58 -13.23
N CYS A 110 1.88 -0.73 -14.17
CA CYS A 110 1.50 -0.82 -15.56
C CYS A 110 2.46 -0.05 -16.48
N PHE A 111 2.36 -0.29 -17.78
CA PHE A 111 3.08 0.48 -18.80
C PHE A 111 2.17 0.76 -19.99
N HIS A 112 2.19 2.02 -20.44
CA HIS A 112 1.47 2.50 -21.60
C HIS A 112 2.48 2.88 -22.68
N GLU A 113 2.20 2.47 -23.91
CA GLU A 113 2.94 2.92 -25.09
C GLU A 113 1.97 3.74 -25.94
N ASN A 114 2.24 5.03 -26.05
CA ASN A 114 1.26 6.04 -26.44
C ASN A 114 0.05 5.98 -25.49
N ASP A 115 -1.16 5.82 -26.03
CA ASP A 115 -2.41 5.72 -25.25
C ASP A 115 -2.85 4.26 -25.02
N SER A 116 -2.05 3.26 -25.42
CA SER A 116 -2.39 1.85 -25.29
C SER A 116 -1.71 1.23 -24.07
N LEU A 117 -2.52 0.67 -23.15
CA LEU A 117 -2.03 -0.16 -22.06
C LEU A 117 -1.36 -1.42 -22.62
N LYS A 118 -0.06 -1.58 -22.36
CA LYS A 118 0.76 -2.69 -22.83
C LYS A 118 1.01 -3.75 -21.77
N TYR A 119 1.16 -3.32 -20.52
CA TYR A 119 1.46 -4.20 -19.38
C TYR A 119 0.62 -3.77 -18.19
N MET A 120 0.04 -4.74 -17.47
CA MET A 120 -0.78 -4.53 -16.28
C MET A 120 -0.42 -5.58 -15.23
N ASN A 121 -0.14 -5.10 -14.04
CA ASN A 121 0.28 -5.88 -12.87
C ASN A 121 -0.30 -5.28 -11.57
N ALA A 122 -1.16 -4.27 -11.68
CA ALA A 122 -1.78 -3.62 -10.55
C ALA A 122 -2.93 -4.46 -9.97
N PRO A 123 -3.11 -4.46 -8.63
CA PRO A 123 -4.34 -4.92 -8.01
C PRO A 123 -5.52 -4.14 -8.61
N ASN A 124 -6.60 -4.84 -8.96
CA ASN A 124 -7.82 -4.25 -9.53
C ASN A 124 -7.67 -3.58 -10.91
N ASN A 125 -6.59 -3.85 -11.65
CA ASN A 125 -6.34 -3.28 -12.99
C ASN A 125 -6.28 -1.74 -13.02
N ASP A 126 -5.87 -1.10 -11.93
CA ASP A 126 -5.70 0.35 -11.86
C ASP A 126 -4.22 0.74 -11.75
N CYS A 127 -3.73 1.50 -12.72
CA CYS A 127 -2.36 2.02 -12.76
C CYS A 127 -1.99 2.99 -11.61
N ASN A 128 -2.98 3.44 -10.82
CA ASN A 128 -2.77 4.41 -9.76
C ASN A 128 -2.31 3.78 -8.44
N TYR A 129 -1.62 4.60 -7.63
CA TYR A 129 -1.34 4.26 -6.24
C TYR A 129 -2.65 4.10 -5.48
N GLN A 130 -3.00 2.87 -5.12
CA GLN A 130 -4.13 2.62 -4.25
C GLN A 130 -3.72 2.97 -2.83
N THR A 131 -4.22 4.09 -2.30
CA THR A 131 -4.22 4.28 -0.85
C THR A 131 -5.14 3.23 -0.27
N VAL A 132 -4.61 2.38 0.62
CA VAL A 132 -5.40 1.41 1.39
C VAL A 132 -6.31 2.16 2.36
N GLY A 133 -7.40 2.72 1.85
CA GLY A 133 -8.53 3.16 2.66
C GLY A 133 -9.29 1.93 3.13
N ILE A 134 -9.48 1.79 4.43
CA ILE A 134 -10.50 0.88 4.95
C ILE A 134 -11.83 1.53 4.59
N GLU A 135 -12.75 0.77 3.98
CA GLU A 135 -14.12 1.26 3.78
C GLU A 135 -14.68 1.70 5.14
N GLU A 136 -15.13 2.94 5.24
CA GLU A 136 -15.81 3.40 6.44
C GLU A 136 -17.08 2.57 6.60
N VAL A 137 -17.12 1.73 7.63
CA VAL A 137 -18.35 1.01 7.98
C VAL A 137 -19.40 2.07 8.26
N GLU A 138 -20.39 2.17 7.37
CA GLU A 138 -21.51 3.10 7.50
C GLU A 138 -22.10 3.00 8.91
N ASN A 139 -22.54 4.15 9.44
CA ASN A 139 -23.16 4.25 10.75
C ASN A 139 -24.16 3.11 10.97
N SER A 140 -23.83 2.18 11.88
CA SER A 140 -24.72 1.07 12.20
C SER A 140 -26.13 1.61 12.52
N PRO A 141 -27.18 1.23 11.77
CA PRO A 141 -28.53 1.73 12.01
C PRO A 141 -29.10 1.20 13.34
N TYR A 142 -28.42 0.23 13.92
CA TYR A 142 -28.87 -0.51 15.10
C TYR A 142 -28.44 0.12 16.41
N TRP A 143 -27.40 0.95 16.42
CA TRP A 143 -26.92 1.57 17.65
C TRP A 143 -26.05 2.80 17.42
N SER A 144 -26.02 3.69 18.41
CA SER A 144 -25.24 4.92 18.39
C SER A 144 -24.67 5.26 19.76
N VAL A 145 -23.64 6.11 19.76
CA VAL A 145 -23.07 6.69 20.98
C VAL A 145 -23.07 8.20 20.84
N TYR A 146 -23.60 8.89 21.85
CA TYR A 146 -23.68 10.35 21.86
C TYR A 146 -23.72 10.89 23.29
N PRO A 147 -23.32 12.16 23.52
CA PRO A 147 -22.59 12.99 22.57
C PRO A 147 -21.17 12.45 22.32
N ASN A 148 -20.55 12.86 21.21
CA ASN A 148 -19.16 12.59 20.93
C ASN A 148 -18.58 13.75 20.09
N PRO A 149 -17.63 14.54 20.61
CA PRO A 149 -17.00 14.42 21.95
C PRO A 149 -17.96 14.65 23.13
N VAL A 150 -17.56 14.23 24.33
CA VAL A 150 -18.34 14.30 25.56
C VAL A 150 -17.49 14.81 26.73
N SER A 151 -18.06 15.56 27.67
CA SER A 151 -17.31 16.14 28.80
C SER A 151 -17.64 15.52 30.17
N ASP A 152 -18.69 14.71 30.25
CA ASP A 152 -19.16 14.17 31.54
C ASP A 152 -19.66 12.74 31.37
N SER A 153 -20.64 12.54 30.48
CA SER A 153 -21.28 11.25 30.32
C SER A 153 -21.85 11.05 28.93
N PHE A 154 -21.64 9.85 28.37
CA PHE A 154 -22.18 9.47 27.06
C PHE A 154 -23.22 8.37 27.20
N GLU A 155 -24.14 8.34 26.24
CA GLU A 155 -25.21 7.37 26.17
C GLU A 155 -25.01 6.42 25.00
N ILE A 156 -25.28 5.14 25.23
CA ILE A 156 -25.31 4.10 24.19
C ILE A 156 -26.76 3.83 23.85
N LYS A 157 -27.22 4.34 22.70
CA LYS A 157 -28.58 4.10 22.19
C LYS A 157 -28.60 2.84 21.35
N ILE A 158 -29.55 1.96 21.62
CA ILE A 158 -29.76 0.73 20.86
C ILE A 158 -31.14 0.79 20.22
N ALA A 159 -31.18 0.77 18.88
CA ALA A 159 -32.39 0.65 18.07
C ALA A 159 -32.68 -0.80 17.66
N ALA A 160 -31.71 -1.71 17.81
CA ALA A 160 -31.90 -3.14 17.57
C ALA A 160 -32.70 -3.82 18.68
N ASP A 161 -33.32 -4.95 18.32
CA ASP A 161 -33.85 -5.91 19.27
C ASP A 161 -32.75 -6.33 20.26
N LEU A 162 -32.93 -6.01 21.54
CA LEU A 162 -32.00 -6.32 22.63
C LEU A 162 -31.63 -7.81 22.68
N LEU A 163 -32.52 -8.69 22.17
CA LEU A 163 -32.28 -10.14 22.08
C LEU A 163 -31.10 -10.50 21.16
N LYS A 164 -30.72 -9.62 20.22
CA LYS A 164 -29.59 -9.83 19.30
C LYS A 164 -28.25 -9.43 19.88
N ILE A 165 -28.23 -8.72 21.01
CA ILE A 165 -26.99 -8.27 21.65
C ILE A 165 -26.52 -9.33 22.64
N LYS A 166 -25.24 -9.67 22.56
CA LYS A 166 -24.55 -10.56 23.49
C LYS A 166 -23.89 -9.78 24.62
N SER A 167 -23.23 -8.66 24.30
CA SER A 167 -22.66 -7.75 25.30
C SER A 167 -22.23 -6.43 24.66
N ILE A 168 -22.15 -5.36 25.46
CA ILE A 168 -21.45 -4.13 25.12
C ILE A 168 -20.17 -4.08 25.93
N LYS A 169 -19.04 -3.73 25.30
CA LYS A 169 -17.73 -3.62 25.93
C LYS A 169 -17.14 -2.25 25.66
N ILE A 170 -16.51 -1.68 26.67
CA ILE A 170 -15.83 -0.37 26.58
C ILE A 170 -14.37 -0.59 26.89
N TYR A 171 -13.51 -0.12 26.00
CA TYR A 171 -12.06 -0.23 26.09
C TYR A 171 -11.43 1.16 26.13
N ASP A 172 -10.37 1.31 26.92
CA ASP A 172 -9.53 2.51 26.88
C ASP A 172 -8.54 2.49 25.71
N ASN A 173 -7.73 3.55 25.59
CA ASN A 173 -6.71 3.68 24.54
C ASN A 173 -5.55 2.67 24.64
N GLN A 174 -5.43 1.93 25.74
CA GLN A 174 -4.47 0.83 25.92
C GLN A 174 -5.09 -0.53 25.60
N GLY A 175 -6.37 -0.57 25.19
CA GLY A 175 -7.10 -1.80 24.90
C GLY A 175 -7.57 -2.53 26.17
N ARG A 176 -7.50 -1.90 27.35
CA ARG A 176 -8.01 -2.50 28.60
C ARG A 176 -9.52 -2.33 28.65
N MET A 177 -10.22 -3.41 28.97
CA MET A 177 -11.68 -3.38 29.12
C MET A 177 -12.03 -2.70 30.46
N ILE A 178 -12.58 -1.50 30.39
CA ILE A 178 -12.98 -0.73 31.58
C ILE A 178 -14.40 -1.06 32.02
N ARG A 179 -15.26 -1.52 31.10
CA ARG A 179 -16.65 -1.86 31.40
C ARG A 179 -17.19 -2.90 30.44
N GLN A 180 -18.07 -3.77 30.96
CA GLN A 180 -18.88 -4.70 30.19
C GLN A 180 -20.33 -4.59 30.67
N ILE A 181 -21.26 -4.46 29.73
CA ILE A 181 -22.72 -4.39 29.98
C ILE A 181 -23.35 -5.63 29.37
N ARG A 182 -24.07 -6.39 30.18
CA ARG A 182 -24.80 -7.60 29.73
C ARG A 182 -26.19 -7.23 29.23
N PRO A 183 -26.84 -8.07 28.39
CA PRO A 183 -28.13 -7.73 27.80
C PRO A 183 -29.23 -7.34 28.81
N MET A 184 -29.25 -8.01 29.96
CA MET A 184 -30.21 -7.74 31.05
C MET A 184 -29.99 -6.39 31.75
N GLU A 185 -28.80 -5.80 31.60
CA GLU A 185 -28.42 -4.53 32.22
C GLU A 185 -28.61 -3.34 31.28
N ILE A 186 -28.77 -3.60 29.97
CA ILE A 186 -28.84 -2.54 28.94
C ILE A 186 -29.99 -1.58 29.24
N SER A 187 -31.19 -2.07 29.59
CA SER A 187 -32.33 -1.20 29.90
C SER A 187 -32.11 -0.27 31.10
N ASN A 188 -31.15 -0.61 31.98
CA ASN A 188 -30.85 0.12 33.21
C ASN A 188 -29.56 0.96 33.09
N VAL A 189 -28.73 0.74 32.07
CA VAL A 189 -27.40 1.34 31.93
C VAL A 189 -27.23 1.86 30.51
N ASN A 190 -28.01 2.89 30.17
CA ASN A 190 -27.80 3.63 28.91
C ASN A 190 -26.71 4.70 29.08
N LYS A 191 -26.55 5.26 30.28
CA LYS A 191 -25.67 6.38 30.58
C LYS A 191 -24.37 5.91 31.25
N ILE A 192 -23.24 6.30 30.67
CA ILE A 192 -21.90 5.96 31.14
C ILE A 192 -21.25 7.23 31.69
N GLU A 193 -20.97 7.23 32.99
CA GLU A 193 -20.41 8.36 33.75
C GLU A 193 -19.13 7.92 34.49
N GLY A 194 -18.35 8.88 35.01
CA GLY A 194 -17.18 8.61 35.85
C GLY A 194 -16.01 7.99 35.10
N ILE A 195 -15.86 8.33 33.81
CA ILE A 195 -14.76 7.90 32.97
C ILE A 195 -13.81 9.08 32.77
N ASP A 196 -12.50 8.84 32.94
CA ASP A 196 -11.46 9.86 32.76
C ASP A 196 -11.40 10.37 31.31
N SER A 197 -10.87 11.57 31.10
CA SER A 197 -10.66 12.10 29.76
C SER A 197 -9.72 11.22 28.93
N GLY A 198 -10.06 11.01 27.66
CA GLY A 198 -9.32 10.11 26.79
C GLY A 198 -10.12 9.56 25.62
N LEU A 199 -9.47 8.65 24.90
CA LEU A 199 -10.05 7.93 23.78
C LEU A 199 -10.56 6.57 24.22
N TYR A 200 -11.81 6.26 23.86
CA TYR A 200 -12.44 4.98 24.16
C TYR A 200 -13.01 4.32 22.91
N LEU A 201 -13.00 2.99 22.93
CA LEU A 201 -13.66 2.16 21.94
C LEU A 201 -14.87 1.47 22.59
N VAL A 202 -16.05 1.74 22.07
CA VAL A 202 -17.29 1.07 22.48
C VAL A 202 -17.60 0.01 21.44
N SER A 203 -17.66 -1.25 21.84
CA SER A 203 -17.94 -2.38 20.97
C SER A 203 -19.22 -3.09 21.38
N VAL A 204 -20.16 -3.21 20.43
CA VAL A 204 -21.35 -4.06 20.57
C VAL A 204 -21.04 -5.41 19.94
N VAL A 205 -21.18 -6.47 20.74
CA VAL A 205 -21.03 -7.86 20.31
C VAL A 205 -22.42 -8.45 20.14
N PHE A 206 -22.72 -8.96 18.96
CA PHE A 206 -23.98 -9.59 18.63
C PHE A 206 -23.95 -11.11 18.90
N GLN A 207 -25.11 -11.77 18.91
CA GLN A 207 -25.23 -13.20 19.21
C GLN A 207 -24.55 -14.10 18.17
N ASP A 208 -24.49 -13.67 16.91
CA ASP A 208 -23.75 -14.30 15.81
C ASP A 208 -22.23 -14.07 15.88
N ASN A 209 -21.75 -13.32 16.88
CA ASN A 209 -20.38 -12.88 17.09
C ASN A 209 -19.89 -11.79 16.14
N GLU A 210 -20.77 -11.14 15.37
CA GLU A 210 -20.40 -9.87 14.74
C GLU A 210 -20.07 -8.82 15.81
N ILE A 211 -19.10 -7.95 15.49
CA ILE A 211 -18.65 -6.88 16.37
C ILE A 211 -18.74 -5.56 15.61
N SER A 212 -19.51 -4.63 16.16
CA SER A 212 -19.56 -3.24 15.67
C SER A 212 -18.91 -2.33 16.71
N THR A 213 -18.00 -1.46 16.29
CA THR A 213 -17.23 -0.59 17.20
C THR A 213 -17.37 0.88 16.81
N LYS A 214 -17.55 1.75 17.82
CA LYS A 214 -17.50 3.21 17.66
C LYS A 214 -16.47 3.81 18.61
N LYS A 215 -15.82 4.88 18.14
CA LYS A 215 -14.83 5.66 18.89
C LYS A 215 -15.53 6.78 19.65
N VAL A 216 -15.19 6.99 20.92
CA VAL A 216 -15.70 8.08 21.77
C VAL A 216 -14.54 8.86 22.35
N VAL A 217 -14.64 10.19 22.33
CA VAL A 217 -13.66 11.10 22.93
C VAL A 217 -14.28 11.75 24.17
N VAL A 218 -13.70 11.47 25.33
CA VAL A 218 -14.04 12.14 26.60
C VAL A 218 -13.03 13.27 26.81
N LEU A 219 -13.54 14.49 27.02
CA LEU A 219 -12.76 15.73 27.18
C LEU A 219 -12.37 15.96 28.64
#